data_AF-A0A1J3IIR8-F1
#
_entry.id   AF-A0A1J3IIR8-F1
#
_cell.length_a   1.000
_cell.length_b   1.000
_cell.length_c   1.000
_cell.angle_alpha   90.00
_cell.angle_beta   90.00
_cell.angle_gamma   90.00
#
_symmetry.space_group_name_H-M   'P 1'
#
loop_
_entity.id
_entity.type
_entity.pdbx_description
1 polymer ?
#
loop_
_entity_poly.entity_id
_entity_poly.type
_entity_poly.pdbx_seq_one_letter_code
_entity_poly.pdbx_strand_id
1 'polypeptide(L)'
;FRQNSPPDGFVELASEVAHRAGRLPLSLNLLGSSMRGRNKKYWVDVLPTLRKGLDGKIEKALRVSYDGLERKEHKSLFRHIACLFNGDEVDNIKLILADSELNVDIGLEILIDRSLI
;
A
#
# COMPACT_ATOMS: atom_id res chain seq x y z
N PHE A 1 -0.36 9.44 -11.11
CA PHE A 1 -1.02 10.11 -12.25
C PHE A 1 -0.34 11.46 -12.44
N ARG A 2 -0.15 11.98 -13.68
CA ARG A 2 0.48 13.32 -13.88
C ARG A 2 -0.53 14.48 -13.66
N GLN A 3 -1.61 14.19 -12.95
CA GLN A 3 -2.76 15.05 -12.69
C GLN A 3 -3.26 14.73 -11.28
N ASN A 4 -3.79 15.73 -10.58
CA ASN A 4 -4.19 15.63 -9.17
C ASN A 4 -5.60 15.04 -8.99
N SER A 5 -6.36 14.92 -10.07
CA SER A 5 -7.72 14.36 -10.07
C SER A 5 -7.90 13.38 -11.24
N PRO A 6 -8.78 12.36 -11.11
CA PRO A 6 -9.15 11.51 -12.24
C PRO A 6 -9.94 12.32 -13.29
N PRO A 7 -9.97 11.89 -14.57
CA PRO A 7 -10.80 12.52 -15.59
C PRO A 7 -12.29 12.45 -15.25
N ASP A 8 -13.09 13.35 -15.83
CA ASP A 8 -14.55 13.33 -15.68
C ASP A 8 -15.13 11.96 -16.06
N GLY A 9 -16.06 11.47 -15.24
CA GLY A 9 -16.67 10.15 -15.40
C GLY A 9 -15.82 8.96 -14.92
N PHE A 10 -14.62 9.20 -14.38
CA PHE A 10 -13.78 8.18 -13.72
C PHE A 10 -13.75 8.30 -12.19
N VAL A 11 -14.34 9.34 -11.60
CA VAL A 11 -14.26 9.62 -10.15
C VAL A 11 -14.62 8.40 -9.29
N GLU A 12 -15.78 7.78 -9.54
CA GLU A 12 -16.22 6.60 -8.79
C GLU A 12 -15.29 5.39 -8.97
N LEU A 13 -14.80 5.18 -10.20
CA LEU A 13 -13.87 4.10 -10.52
C LEU A 13 -12.51 4.31 -9.85
N ALA A 14 -12.01 5.54 -9.85
CA ALA A 14 -10.78 5.93 -9.17
C ALA A 14 -10.91 5.78 -7.66
N SER A 15 -12.06 6.15 -7.09
CA SER A 15 -12.36 5.96 -5.67
C SER A 15 -12.38 4.48 -5.29
N GLU A 16 -13.03 3.63 -6.09
CA GLU A 16 -13.03 2.18 -5.87
C GLU A 16 -11.60 1.60 -5.98
N VAL A 17 -10.82 1.98 -7.00
CA VAL A 17 -9.43 1.54 -7.14
C VAL A 17 -8.59 1.97 -5.94
N ALA A 18 -8.72 3.22 -5.48
CA ALA A 18 -8.00 3.73 -4.31
C ALA A 18 -8.40 2.98 -3.04
N HIS A 19 -9.69 2.70 -2.86
CA HIS A 19 -10.17 1.88 -1.74
C HIS A 19 -9.59 0.47 -1.77
N ARG A 20 -9.48 -0.16 -2.95
CA ARG A 20 -8.88 -1.49 -3.12
C ARG A 20 -7.37 -1.51 -2.97
N ALA A 21 -6.68 -0.42 -3.25
CA ALA A 21 -5.24 -0.29 -2.98
C ALA A 21 -4.91 -0.37 -1.49
N GLY A 22 -5.89 -0.14 -0.62
CA GLY A 22 -5.72 -0.11 0.82
C GLY A 22 -4.90 1.10 1.26
N ARG A 23 -4.14 0.94 2.35
CA ARG A 23 -3.31 2.00 2.95
C ARG A 23 -1.83 1.92 2.56
N LEU A 24 -1.51 1.19 1.49
CA LEU A 24 -0.14 1.04 1.01
C LEU A 24 0.09 2.01 -0.16
N PRO A 25 0.94 3.04 -0.03
CA PRO A 25 1.24 3.96 -1.11
C PRO A 25 1.76 3.24 -2.37
N LEU A 26 2.53 2.16 -2.20
CA LEU A 26 3.02 1.34 -3.30
C LEU A 26 1.88 0.66 -4.09
N SER A 27 0.88 0.10 -3.41
CA SER A 27 -0.30 -0.50 -4.06
C SER A 27 -1.04 0.52 -4.91
N LEU A 28 -1.23 1.74 -4.37
CA LEU A 28 -1.91 2.82 -5.07
C LEU A 28 -1.12 3.27 -6.30
N ASN A 29 0.20 3.36 -6.19
CA ASN A 29 1.09 3.71 -7.29
C ASN A 29 1.07 2.66 -8.41
N LEU A 30 1.07 1.37 -8.05
CA LEU A 30 1.03 0.25 -9.01
C LEU A 30 -0.31 0.20 -9.75
N LEU A 31 -1.42 0.24 -9.00
CA LEU A 31 -2.78 0.26 -9.57
C LEU A 31 -3.01 1.51 -10.42
N GLY A 32 -2.59 2.67 -9.92
CA GLY A 32 -2.71 3.92 -10.66
C GLY A 32 -1.89 3.93 -11.94
N SER A 33 -0.74 3.26 -11.96
CA SER A 33 0.10 3.14 -13.15
C SER A 33 -0.45 2.15 -14.16
N SER A 34 -1.00 1.01 -13.72
CA SER A 34 -1.59 0.00 -14.64
C SER A 34 -2.85 0.50 -15.36
N MET A 35 -3.61 1.38 -14.70
CA MET A 35 -4.87 1.93 -15.20
C MET A 35 -4.70 3.22 -16.02
N ARG A 36 -3.51 3.84 -15.98
CA ARG A 36 -3.23 5.10 -16.66
C ARG A 36 -3.42 4.96 -18.18
N GLY A 37 -4.18 5.88 -18.77
CA GLY A 37 -4.43 5.91 -20.22
C GLY A 37 -5.38 4.82 -20.74
N ARG A 38 -5.97 4.02 -19.85
CA ARG A 38 -6.97 3.01 -20.21
C ARG A 38 -8.38 3.61 -20.22
N ASN A 39 -9.24 3.09 -21.10
CA ASN A 39 -10.62 3.57 -21.23
C ASN A 39 -11.54 3.05 -20.11
N LYS A 40 -12.73 3.66 -19.96
CA LYS A 40 -13.68 3.34 -18.87
C LYS A 40 -14.09 1.86 -18.84
N LYS A 41 -14.29 1.25 -20.03
CA LYS A 41 -14.65 -0.18 -20.14
C LYS A 41 -13.58 -1.07 -19.52
N TYR A 42 -12.30 -0.82 -19.81
CA TYR A 42 -11.19 -1.58 -19.24
C TYR A 42 -11.19 -1.53 -17.70
N TRP A 43 -11.43 -0.35 -17.12
CA TRP A 43 -11.49 -0.21 -15.66
C TRP A 43 -12.63 -1.04 -15.06
N VAL A 44 -13.82 -0.99 -15.66
CA VAL A 44 -14.98 -1.78 -15.23
C VAL A 44 -14.70 -3.28 -15.34
N ASP A 45 -14.02 -3.72 -16.40
CA ASP A 45 -13.71 -5.14 -16.62
C ASP A 45 -12.62 -5.66 -15.65
N VAL A 46 -11.67 -4.82 -15.22
CA VAL A 46 -10.57 -5.21 -14.31
C VAL A 46 -10.94 -5.12 -12.82
N LEU A 47 -11.85 -4.22 -12.46
CA LEU A 47 -12.27 -4.03 -11.06
C LEU A 47 -12.74 -5.31 -10.34
N PRO A 48 -13.55 -6.20 -10.95
CA PRO A 48 -13.92 -7.47 -10.33
C PRO A 48 -12.72 -8.37 -10.00
N THR A 49 -11.67 -8.33 -10.81
CA THR A 49 -10.44 -9.10 -10.60
C THR A 49 -9.69 -8.55 -9.40
N LEU A 50 -9.60 -7.21 -9.28
CA LEU A 50 -9.01 -6.54 -8.10
C LEU A 50 -9.77 -6.83 -6.80
N ARG A 51 -11.09 -7.08 -6.89
CA ARG A 51 -11.92 -7.45 -5.72
C ARG A 51 -11.65 -8.85 -5.20
N LYS A 52 -11.24 -9.78 -6.07
CA LYS A 52 -10.93 -11.16 -5.67
C LYS A 52 -9.54 -11.30 -5.04
N GLY A 53 -8.68 -10.31 -5.25
CA GLY A 53 -7.34 -10.22 -4.71
C GLY A 53 -6.54 -9.17 -5.49
N LEU A 54 -5.43 -8.70 -4.91
CA LEU A 54 -4.47 -7.92 -5.67
C LEU A 54 -3.97 -8.81 -6.81
N ASP A 55 -4.04 -8.32 -8.06
CA ASP A 55 -3.48 -9.01 -9.23
C ASP A 55 -2.07 -9.55 -8.89
N GLY A 56 -1.71 -10.75 -9.36
CA GLY A 56 -0.46 -11.40 -8.98
C GLY A 56 0.78 -10.54 -9.27
N LYS A 57 0.68 -9.59 -10.20
CA LYS A 57 1.72 -8.56 -10.43
C LYS A 57 1.88 -7.59 -9.27
N ILE A 58 0.77 -7.15 -8.68
CA ILE A 58 0.77 -6.21 -7.54
C ILE A 58 1.26 -6.94 -6.29
N GLU A 59 0.75 -8.15 -6.03
CA GLU A 59 1.25 -8.98 -4.93
C GLU A 59 2.77 -9.22 -5.07
N LYS A 60 3.24 -9.56 -6.28
CA LYS A 60 4.67 -9.75 -6.54
C LYS A 60 5.49 -8.48 -6.28
N ALA A 61 5.01 -7.32 -6.69
CA ALA A 61 5.70 -6.06 -6.46
C ALA A 61 5.75 -5.67 -4.97
N LEU A 62 4.64 -5.86 -4.24
CA LEU A 62 4.61 -5.69 -2.78
C LEU A 62 5.56 -6.65 -2.08
N ARG A 63 5.58 -7.92 -2.51
CA ARG A 63 6.47 -8.95 -2.00
C ARG A 63 7.94 -8.58 -2.23
N VAL A 64 8.31 -8.07 -3.39
CA VAL A 64 9.68 -7.60 -3.66
C VAL A 64 10.09 -6.46 -2.73
N SER A 65 9.21 -5.48 -2.50
CA SER A 65 9.50 -4.38 -1.57
C SER A 65 9.68 -4.89 -0.13
N TYR A 66 8.78 -5.76 0.32
CA TYR A 66 8.86 -6.38 1.65
C TYR A 66 10.09 -7.29 1.81
N ASP A 67 10.41 -8.10 0.79
CA ASP A 67 11.56 -9.00 0.84
C ASP A 67 12.89 -8.25 0.86
N GLY A 68 12.92 -7.06 0.26
CA GLY A 68 14.04 -6.11 0.29
C GLY A 68 14.25 -5.38 1.62
N LEU A 69 13.41 -5.60 2.64
CA LEU A 69 13.71 -5.21 4.01
C LEU A 69 14.79 -6.14 4.56
N GLU A 70 16.04 -5.67 4.65
CA GLU A 70 17.18 -6.53 4.99
C GLU A 70 17.11 -7.07 6.43
N ARG A 71 16.63 -6.25 7.37
CA ARG A 71 16.58 -6.63 8.79
C ARG A 71 15.26 -7.28 9.18
N LYS A 72 15.36 -8.33 10.00
CA LYS A 72 14.19 -9.06 10.51
C LYS A 72 13.30 -8.19 11.38
N GLU A 73 13.88 -7.26 12.14
CA GLU A 73 13.14 -6.32 12.98
C GLU A 73 12.16 -5.46 12.16
N HIS A 74 12.59 -4.92 11.01
CA HIS A 74 11.75 -4.08 10.15
C HIS A 74 10.65 -4.89 9.46
N LYS A 75 10.95 -6.13 9.05
CA LYS A 75 9.90 -7.06 8.58
C LYS A 75 8.87 -7.34 9.67
N SER A 76 9.30 -7.48 10.93
CA SER A 76 8.38 -7.69 12.04
C SER A 76 7.54 -6.46 12.34
N LEU A 77 8.16 -5.28 12.36
CA LEU A 77 7.45 -4.02 12.53
C LEU A 77 6.35 -3.84 11.48
N PHE A 78 6.66 -4.08 10.19
CA PHE A 78 5.64 -4.04 9.14
C PHE A 78 4.48 -4.99 9.42
N ARG A 79 4.75 -6.23 9.86
CA ARG A 79 3.69 -7.19 10.21
C ARG A 79 2.86 -6.71 11.39
N HIS A 80 3.46 -6.16 12.43
CA HIS A 80 2.72 -5.58 13.56
C HIS A 80 1.80 -4.44 13.09
N ILE A 81 2.30 -3.53 12.26
CA ILE A 81 1.49 -2.45 11.69
C ILE A 81 0.36 -3.02 10.83
N ALA A 82 0.66 -3.92 9.89
CA ALA A 82 -0.33 -4.45 8.96
C ALA A 82 -1.42 -5.29 9.64
N CYS A 83 -1.07 -6.05 10.68
CA CYS A 83 -1.99 -6.99 11.33
C CYS A 83 -2.69 -6.44 12.57
N LEU A 84 -2.03 -5.55 13.32
CA LEU A 84 -2.51 -5.12 14.64
C LEU A 84 -2.81 -3.62 14.68
N PHE A 85 -1.93 -2.81 14.08
CA PHE A 85 -1.97 -1.35 14.21
C PHE A 85 -2.35 -0.64 12.90
N ASN A 86 -3.11 -1.32 12.03
CA ASN A 86 -3.41 -0.79 10.71
C ASN A 86 -4.35 0.40 10.83
N GLY A 87 -3.76 1.59 10.70
CA GLY A 87 -4.47 2.84 10.80
C GLY A 87 -4.44 3.52 12.15
N ASP A 88 -3.67 2.99 13.08
CA ASP A 88 -3.39 3.64 14.35
C ASP A 88 -2.42 4.81 14.17
N GLU A 89 -2.42 5.71 15.16
CA GLU A 89 -1.51 6.84 15.22
C GLU A 89 -0.07 6.39 15.50
N VAL A 90 0.89 7.05 14.85
CA VAL A 90 2.31 6.73 14.95
C VAL A 90 2.80 6.81 16.40
N ASP A 91 2.36 7.81 17.16
CA ASP A 91 2.77 7.98 18.56
C ASP A 91 2.29 6.82 19.45
N ASN A 92 1.10 6.27 19.18
CA ASN A 92 0.60 5.08 19.87
C ASN A 92 1.43 3.85 19.52
N ILE A 93 1.79 3.65 18.25
CA ILE A 93 2.64 2.53 17.82
C ILE A 93 4.02 2.61 18.50
N LYS A 94 4.63 3.81 18.53
CA LYS A 94 5.90 4.04 19.21
C LYS A 94 5.83 3.76 20.71
N LEU A 95 4.75 4.22 21.37
CA LEU A 95 4.54 3.99 22.79
C LEU A 95 4.39 2.50 23.12
N ILE A 96 3.56 1.78 22.37
CA ILE A 96 3.27 0.35 22.61
C ILE A 96 4.50 -0.52 22.32
N LEU A 97 5.31 -0.14 21.34
CA LEU A 97 6.50 -0.88 20.92
C LEU A 97 7.81 -0.30 21.52
N ALA A 98 7.72 0.59 22.51
CA ALA A 98 8.87 1.29 23.07
C ALA A 98 9.92 0.33 23.67
N ASP A 99 9.47 -0.70 24.38
CA ASP A 99 10.33 -1.71 25.02
C ASP A 99 10.65 -2.90 24.10
N SER A 100 10.34 -2.79 22.80
CA SER A 100 10.63 -3.84 21.83
C SER A 100 12.03 -3.70 21.23
N GLU A 101 12.61 -4.82 20.80
CA GLU A 101 13.88 -4.83 20.05
C GLU A 101 13.69 -4.44 18.57
N LEU A 102 12.61 -3.74 18.22
CA LEU A 102 12.23 -3.47 16.82
C LEU A 102 12.86 -2.20 16.22
N ASN A 103 13.48 -1.37 17.05
CA ASN A 103 14.02 -0.06 16.66
C ASN A 103 12.98 0.75 15.86
N VAL A 104 11.87 1.06 16.51
CA VAL A 104 10.62 1.50 15.88
C VAL A 104 10.83 2.77 15.05
N ASP A 105 11.56 3.75 15.54
CA ASP A 105 11.80 5.01 14.82
C ASP A 105 12.49 4.78 13.46
N ILE A 106 13.63 4.09 13.46
CA ILE A 106 14.36 3.77 12.22
C ILE A 106 13.54 2.83 11.32
N GLY A 107 12.84 1.87 11.93
CA GLY A 107 11.98 0.96 11.20
C GLY A 107 10.87 1.68 10.44
N LEU A 108 10.21 2.68 11.06
CA LEU A 108 9.19 3.49 10.40
C LEU A 108 9.74 4.29 9.22
N GLU A 109 10.91 4.93 9.37
CA GLU A 109 11.57 5.64 8.27
C GLU A 109 11.84 4.72 7.07
N ILE A 110 12.39 3.52 7.32
CA ILE A 110 12.66 2.54 6.26
C ILE A 110 11.37 2.08 5.57
N LEU A 111 10.29 1.88 6.32
CA LEU A 111 9.00 1.47 5.75
C LEU A 111 8.40 2.58 4.87
N ILE A 112 8.54 3.86 5.26
CA ILE A 112 8.13 5.01 4.46
C ILE A 112 8.95 5.07 3.16
N ASP A 113 10.28 4.96 3.25
CA ASP A 113 11.18 4.99 2.09
C ASP A 113 10.89 3.86 1.09
N ARG A 114 10.42 2.72 1.59
CA ARG A 114 9.98 1.56 0.78
C ARG A 114 8.51 1.64 0.34
N SER A 115 7.79 2.71 0.70
CA SER A 115 6.36 2.92 0.42
C SER A 115 5.48 1.77 0.94
N LEU A 116 5.87 1.19 2.07
CA LEU A 116 5.18 0.10 2.75
C LEU A 116 4.24 0.58 3.87
N ILE A 117 4.29 1.86 4.26
CA ILE A 117 3.33 2.52 5.15
C ILE A 117 3.07 3.95 4.68
#